data_AF-A0A2Z6U7W5-F1
#
_entry.id   AF-A0A2Z6U7W5-F1
#
_cell.length_a   1.000
_cell.length_b   1.000
_cell.length_c   1.000
_cell.angle_alpha   90.00
_cell.angle_beta   90.00
_cell.angle_gamma   90.00
#
_symmetry.space_group_name_H-M   'P 1'
#
loop_
_entity.id
_entity.type
_entity.pdbx_description
1 polymer ?
#
loop_
_entity_poly.entity_id
_entity_poly.type
_entity_poly.pdbx_seq_one_letter_code
_entity_poly.pdbx_strand_id
1 'polypeptide(L)'
;MREQFPYFEKSPLNSDLERPIYLDNAATTQKLRTVIERTCEFYSNEYATVNRSSYPLANRASRYYEEVRQLTADLINAESSAEVIFTSGATQSLNIVASGLCASQLNGSKLVILESEHHANLLPWQQLCKRHDLNLCVIKLAEQGTWTQEQENNLLNAIDEDTAIVAMAHVSNLLGNIYPVEKVCIKARRMKALSIIDGTQAIAHLHVDVKAIGCDCYVFSSHKMYGPTGLGILYCRFSLAENLYPSQFGGEMITDVTFEAFDMQPPPLKFETGTGNIAAIIGFKPAVLFLAQHIANIIEHERALYEYALAKICQIQGVQVLGNRDNSIGIISFIVDSYSIVDIANALYQQNIACRVGTHCAIPLMKGLGLDNCIRLSIGCYNNEADIDEFSSALANAIALNNDKISTDQDLNQSSLVDYTLRELTLATKVLRASSWDNKHRQLLLASKQLSILDVDSCNADAEVLGCETQVWILRKNGLYQAQAKSKIIKGILAILFEKADSLSNDSLLTFDFFDYLHSLGLAKYFSSGRKDGISNAIKRIKDLA
;
A
#
# COMPACT_ATOMS: atom_id res chain seq x y z
N MET A 1 -22.12 -11.44 10.52
CA MET A 1 -20.94 -12.09 9.90
C MET A 1 -19.65 -12.01 10.74
N ARG A 2 -19.47 -11.02 11.63
CA ARG A 2 -18.23 -10.82 12.43
C ARG A 2 -17.72 -12.05 13.19
N GLU A 3 -18.60 -12.87 13.76
CA GLU A 3 -18.21 -14.07 14.54
C GLU A 3 -17.44 -15.12 13.73
N GLN A 4 -17.49 -15.07 12.40
CA GLN A 4 -16.71 -15.96 11.54
C GLN A 4 -15.22 -15.55 11.44
N PHE A 5 -14.84 -14.43 12.05
CA PHE A 5 -13.51 -13.83 11.95
C PHE A 5 -12.84 -13.81 13.33
N PRO A 6 -11.89 -14.74 13.61
CA PRO A 6 -11.28 -14.88 14.94
C PRO A 6 -10.46 -13.66 15.35
N TYR A 7 -10.09 -12.79 14.40
CA TYR A 7 -9.44 -11.51 14.67
C TYR A 7 -10.20 -10.65 15.70
N PHE A 8 -11.54 -10.74 15.75
CA PHE A 8 -12.36 -9.93 16.64
C PHE A 8 -12.68 -10.59 17.99
N GLU A 9 -12.17 -11.80 18.26
CA GLU A 9 -12.41 -12.51 19.51
C GLU A 9 -11.47 -12.08 20.65
N LYS A 10 -10.26 -11.61 20.31
CA LYS A 10 -9.26 -11.11 21.27
C LYS A 10 -8.55 -9.92 20.68
N SER A 11 -8.32 -8.87 21.49
CA SER A 11 -7.49 -7.75 21.06
C SER A 11 -6.06 -8.24 20.77
N PRO A 12 -5.51 -8.04 19.57
CA PRO A 12 -4.13 -8.41 19.25
C PRO A 12 -3.10 -7.47 19.91
N LEU A 13 -3.56 -6.31 20.39
CA LEU A 13 -2.77 -5.36 21.18
C LEU A 13 -3.12 -5.63 22.65
N ASN A 14 -2.13 -6.04 23.46
CA ASN A 14 -2.23 -6.23 24.92
C ASN A 14 -2.62 -4.92 25.63
N SER A 15 -3.81 -4.42 25.39
CA SER A 15 -4.41 -3.24 25.99
C SER A 15 -5.70 -3.66 26.67
N ASP A 16 -5.99 -3.10 27.84
CA ASP A 16 -7.25 -3.28 28.57
C ASP A 16 -8.50 -2.78 27.80
N LEU A 17 -8.36 -2.35 26.54
CA LEU A 17 -9.42 -1.96 25.63
C LEU A 17 -10.09 -3.20 25.01
N GLU A 18 -11.41 -3.31 25.19
CA GLU A 18 -12.16 -4.55 25.00
C GLU A 18 -12.34 -5.01 23.54
N ARG A 19 -12.10 -4.16 22.51
CA ARG A 19 -12.38 -4.55 21.11
C ARG A 19 -11.56 -3.79 20.05
N PRO A 20 -10.87 -4.46 19.11
CA PRO A 20 -10.23 -3.79 17.98
C PRO A 20 -11.26 -3.38 16.90
N ILE A 21 -11.15 -2.15 16.39
CA ILE A 21 -11.90 -1.68 15.22
C ILE A 21 -10.99 -1.73 14.00
N TYR A 22 -11.40 -2.47 12.97
CA TYR A 22 -10.63 -2.64 11.73
C TYR A 22 -11.35 -2.05 10.52
N LEU A 23 -10.84 -0.92 10.04
CA LEU A 23 -11.38 -0.10 8.95
C LEU A 23 -10.32 0.16 7.84
N ASP A 24 -9.34 -0.75 7.68
CA ASP A 24 -8.33 -0.74 6.60
C ASP A 24 -8.50 -1.92 5.62
N ASN A 25 -9.76 -2.33 5.38
CA ASN A 25 -10.14 -3.45 4.52
C ASN A 25 -9.67 -3.31 3.06
N ALA A 26 -9.59 -2.08 2.55
CA ALA A 26 -9.09 -1.82 1.19
C ALA A 26 -7.58 -2.07 1.03
N ALA A 27 -6.83 -2.21 2.13
CA ALA A 27 -5.45 -2.71 2.10
C ALA A 27 -5.41 -4.24 2.16
N THR A 28 -6.09 -4.83 3.14
CA THR A 28 -6.30 -6.27 3.26
C THR A 28 -7.50 -6.53 4.15
N THR A 29 -8.23 -7.62 3.91
CA THR A 29 -9.31 -8.02 4.82
C THR A 29 -8.78 -9.00 5.87
N GLN A 30 -9.50 -9.09 6.99
CA GLN A 30 -9.34 -10.18 7.96
C GLN A 30 -9.76 -11.52 7.36
N LYS A 31 -9.36 -12.61 8.02
CA LYS A 31 -9.50 -13.97 7.49
C LYS A 31 -10.65 -14.70 8.18
N LEU A 32 -11.42 -15.43 7.39
CA LEU A 32 -12.43 -16.35 7.92
C LEU A 32 -11.72 -17.44 8.72
N ARG A 33 -12.33 -17.87 9.83
CA ARG A 33 -11.90 -19.03 10.61
C ARG A 33 -11.71 -20.25 9.72
N THR A 34 -12.65 -20.50 8.82
CA THR A 34 -12.64 -21.63 7.88
C THR A 34 -11.46 -21.58 6.91
N VAL A 35 -11.00 -20.40 6.48
CA VAL A 35 -9.78 -20.24 5.66
C VAL A 35 -8.54 -20.66 6.44
N ILE A 36 -8.45 -20.24 7.71
CA ILE A 36 -7.34 -20.60 8.59
C ILE A 36 -7.32 -22.11 8.84
N GLU A 37 -8.45 -22.67 9.26
CA GLU A 37 -8.60 -24.10 9.56
C GLU A 37 -8.32 -24.96 8.33
N ARG A 38 -8.82 -24.59 7.15
CA ARG A 38 -8.57 -25.33 5.91
C ARG A 38 -7.09 -25.36 5.53
N THR A 39 -6.40 -24.23 5.72
CA THR A 39 -4.96 -24.12 5.46
C THR A 39 -4.16 -24.97 6.44
N CYS A 40 -4.51 -24.93 7.74
CA CYS A 40 -3.90 -25.75 8.78
C CYS A 40 -4.10 -27.25 8.52
N GLU A 41 -5.31 -27.65 8.13
CA GLU A 41 -5.65 -29.03 7.81
C GLU A 41 -4.82 -29.55 6.63
N PHE A 42 -4.69 -28.74 5.57
CA PHE A 42 -3.89 -29.11 4.42
C PHE A 42 -2.44 -29.38 4.81
N TYR A 43 -1.81 -28.48 5.56
CA TYR A 43 -0.43 -28.66 5.99
C TYR A 43 -0.24 -29.81 6.98
N SER A 44 -1.18 -29.99 7.91
CA SER A 44 -1.02 -30.96 9.00
C SER A 44 -1.27 -32.40 8.55
N ASN A 45 -2.21 -32.60 7.62
CA ASN A 45 -2.73 -33.94 7.31
C ASN A 45 -2.76 -34.29 5.81
N GLU A 46 -2.72 -33.32 4.90
CA GLU A 46 -3.00 -33.56 3.47
C GLU A 46 -1.88 -33.14 2.50
N TYR A 47 -0.76 -32.61 3.00
CA TYR A 47 0.24 -31.96 2.16
C TYR A 47 0.89 -32.94 1.16
N ALA A 48 0.78 -32.59 -0.12
CA ALA A 48 1.51 -33.18 -1.23
C ALA A 48 1.69 -32.13 -2.33
N THR A 49 2.62 -32.39 -3.24
CA THR A 49 2.74 -31.60 -4.49
C THR A 49 1.55 -31.88 -5.41
N VAL A 50 1.33 -31.00 -6.38
CA VAL A 50 0.27 -31.11 -7.41
C VAL A 50 0.88 -31.43 -8.77
N ASN A 51 0.09 -31.99 -9.69
CA ASN A 51 0.41 -32.16 -11.12
C ASN A 51 1.64 -33.01 -11.50
N ARG A 52 2.37 -33.58 -10.54
CA ARG A 52 3.63 -34.32 -10.80
C ARG A 52 3.70 -35.76 -10.34
N SER A 53 2.67 -36.29 -9.70
CA SER A 53 2.78 -37.60 -9.07
C SER A 53 1.44 -38.32 -8.99
N SER A 54 1.49 -39.64 -9.20
CA SER A 54 0.31 -40.50 -9.26
C SER A 54 -0.06 -41.15 -7.93
N TYR A 55 0.69 -40.91 -6.85
CA TYR A 55 0.35 -41.46 -5.53
C TYR A 55 -0.92 -40.79 -4.97
N PRO A 56 -1.72 -41.50 -4.14
CA PRO A 56 -3.07 -41.07 -3.77
C PRO A 56 -3.16 -39.66 -3.18
N LEU A 57 -2.18 -39.24 -2.38
CA LEU A 57 -2.18 -37.93 -1.73
C LEU A 57 -1.89 -36.77 -2.72
N ALA A 58 -0.98 -36.95 -3.67
CA ALA A 58 -0.75 -35.97 -4.75
C ALA A 58 -1.97 -35.83 -5.68
N ASN A 59 -2.64 -36.94 -6.00
CA ASN A 59 -3.89 -36.91 -6.77
C ASN A 59 -4.98 -36.14 -6.02
N ARG A 60 -5.07 -36.32 -4.69
CA ARG A 60 -6.03 -35.59 -3.85
C ARG A 60 -5.72 -34.10 -3.80
N ALA A 61 -4.47 -33.72 -3.58
CA ALA A 61 -4.05 -32.31 -3.59
C ALA A 61 -4.35 -31.65 -4.94
N SER A 62 -4.07 -32.34 -6.05
CA SER A 62 -4.36 -31.85 -7.41
C SER A 62 -5.86 -31.66 -7.63
N ARG A 63 -6.70 -32.59 -7.14
CA ARG A 63 -8.16 -32.42 -7.19
C ARG A 63 -8.64 -31.20 -6.41
N TYR A 64 -8.14 -30.97 -5.20
CA TYR A 64 -8.53 -29.79 -4.42
C TYR A 64 -8.08 -28.48 -5.06
N TYR A 65 -6.89 -28.49 -5.67
CA TYR A 65 -6.35 -27.36 -6.40
C TYR A 65 -7.24 -26.97 -7.58
N GLU A 66 -7.60 -27.93 -8.43
CA GLU A 66 -8.49 -27.69 -9.58
C GLU A 66 -9.95 -27.41 -9.16
N GLU A 67 -10.42 -27.97 -8.05
CA GLU A 67 -11.73 -27.61 -7.47
C GLU A 67 -11.78 -26.12 -7.11
N VAL A 68 -10.72 -25.57 -6.49
CA VAL A 68 -10.65 -24.13 -6.18
C VAL A 68 -10.65 -23.31 -7.45
N ARG A 69 -9.96 -23.75 -8.50
CA ARG A 69 -9.95 -23.08 -9.80
C ARG A 69 -11.35 -23.02 -10.39
N GLN A 70 -12.07 -24.14 -10.39
CA GLN A 70 -13.46 -24.18 -10.87
C GLN A 70 -14.37 -23.26 -10.06
N LEU A 71 -14.32 -23.31 -8.73
CA LEU A 71 -15.11 -22.42 -7.88
C LEU A 71 -14.78 -20.94 -8.10
N THR A 72 -13.52 -20.62 -8.38
CA THR A 72 -13.08 -19.26 -8.69
C THR A 72 -13.63 -18.81 -10.04
N ALA A 73 -13.65 -19.69 -11.04
CA ALA A 73 -14.26 -19.44 -12.34
C ALA A 73 -15.76 -19.19 -12.20
N ASP A 74 -16.46 -20.01 -11.42
CA ASP A 74 -17.90 -19.88 -11.16
C ASP A 74 -18.22 -18.56 -10.43
N LEU A 75 -17.40 -18.17 -9.44
CA LEU A 75 -17.58 -16.93 -8.67
C LEU A 75 -17.61 -15.67 -9.56
N ILE A 76 -16.79 -15.64 -10.62
CA ILE A 76 -16.72 -14.51 -11.56
C ILE A 76 -17.52 -14.74 -12.83
N ASN A 77 -18.25 -15.86 -12.91
CA ASN A 77 -18.96 -16.33 -14.09
C ASN A 77 -18.07 -16.40 -15.35
N ALA A 78 -16.86 -16.99 -15.25
CA ALA A 78 -16.00 -17.27 -16.40
C ALA A 78 -16.55 -18.42 -17.26
N GLU A 79 -16.12 -18.52 -18.52
CA GLU A 79 -16.60 -19.61 -19.41
C GLU A 79 -15.97 -20.95 -19.04
N SER A 80 -14.71 -20.91 -18.63
CA SER A 80 -13.96 -22.10 -18.24
C SER A 80 -12.99 -21.77 -17.11
N SER A 81 -12.74 -22.76 -16.25
CA SER A 81 -11.63 -22.71 -15.30
C SER A 81 -10.27 -22.62 -15.98
N ALA A 82 -10.15 -23.01 -17.25
CA ALA A 82 -8.93 -22.82 -18.03
C ALA A 82 -8.56 -21.34 -18.26
N GLU A 83 -9.52 -20.43 -18.07
CA GLU A 83 -9.31 -18.98 -18.15
C GLU A 83 -8.82 -18.37 -16.83
N VAL A 84 -8.77 -19.17 -15.75
CA VAL A 84 -8.37 -18.73 -14.41
C VAL A 84 -6.93 -19.18 -14.15
N ILE A 85 -6.02 -18.22 -14.06
CA ILE A 85 -4.60 -18.42 -13.77
C ILE A 85 -4.31 -17.94 -12.33
N PHE A 86 -3.67 -18.80 -11.54
CA PHE A 86 -3.22 -18.44 -10.20
C PHE A 86 -1.86 -17.73 -10.24
N THR A 87 -1.77 -16.64 -9.50
CA THR A 87 -0.56 -15.82 -9.36
C THR A 87 -0.31 -15.55 -7.87
N SER A 88 0.72 -14.77 -7.54
CA SER A 88 1.00 -14.31 -6.17
C SER A 88 0.15 -13.10 -5.75
N GLY A 89 -0.56 -12.46 -6.70
CA GLY A 89 -1.39 -11.28 -6.47
C GLY A 89 -1.74 -10.57 -7.78
N ALA A 90 -2.74 -9.68 -7.75
CA ALA A 90 -3.17 -8.88 -8.90
C ALA A 90 -2.01 -8.13 -9.58
N THR A 91 -1.02 -7.66 -8.81
CA THR A 91 0.20 -7.05 -9.36
C THR A 91 0.97 -7.98 -10.28
N GLN A 92 1.16 -9.26 -9.90
CA GLN A 92 1.82 -10.22 -10.78
C GLN A 92 0.94 -10.52 -12.00
N SER A 93 -0.37 -10.66 -11.81
CA SER A 93 -1.32 -10.85 -12.90
C SER A 93 -1.20 -9.76 -13.98
N LEU A 94 -1.18 -8.49 -13.57
CA LEU A 94 -1.00 -7.36 -14.48
C LEU A 94 0.36 -7.37 -15.17
N ASN A 95 1.42 -7.75 -14.46
CA ASN A 95 2.74 -7.89 -15.05
C ASN A 95 2.81 -9.04 -16.07
N ILE A 96 2.15 -10.18 -15.83
CA ILE A 96 2.09 -11.29 -16.80
C ILE A 96 1.45 -10.80 -18.10
N VAL A 97 0.32 -10.11 -18.02
CA VAL A 97 -0.36 -9.58 -19.20
C VAL A 97 0.52 -8.54 -19.91
N ALA A 98 0.99 -7.52 -19.19
CA ALA A 98 1.79 -6.45 -19.80
C ALA A 98 3.14 -6.94 -20.36
N SER A 99 3.78 -7.92 -19.73
CA SER A 99 5.07 -8.43 -20.23
C SER A 99 4.92 -9.44 -21.35
N GLY A 100 3.78 -10.15 -21.41
CA GLY A 100 3.49 -11.18 -22.41
C GLY A 100 2.86 -10.67 -23.71
N LEU A 101 2.38 -9.42 -23.74
CA LEU A 101 1.84 -8.81 -24.96
C LEU A 101 2.96 -8.49 -25.97
N CYS A 102 2.79 -9.04 -27.17
CA CYS A 102 3.64 -8.81 -28.34
C CYS A 102 3.01 -7.79 -29.30
N ALA A 103 3.83 -7.16 -30.15
CA ALA A 103 3.37 -6.15 -31.11
C ALA A 103 2.26 -6.68 -32.04
N SER A 104 2.29 -7.97 -32.39
CA SER A 104 1.26 -8.62 -33.23
C SER A 104 -0.12 -8.68 -32.59
N GLN A 105 -0.24 -8.43 -31.28
CA GLN A 105 -1.50 -8.43 -30.53
C GLN A 105 -2.06 -7.01 -30.32
N LEU A 106 -1.32 -5.96 -30.73
CA LEU A 106 -1.67 -4.57 -30.50
C LEU A 106 -2.22 -3.94 -31.78
N ASN A 107 -3.49 -3.53 -31.77
CA ASN A 107 -4.18 -2.96 -32.94
C ASN A 107 -4.17 -1.41 -32.94
N GLY A 108 -3.09 -0.78 -32.49
CA GLY A 108 -3.00 0.66 -32.40
C GLY A 108 -1.76 1.12 -31.65
N SER A 109 -1.60 2.43 -31.48
CA SER A 109 -0.46 3.03 -30.80
C SER A 109 -0.80 3.65 -29.44
N LYS A 110 -2.06 3.57 -28.98
CA LYS A 110 -2.52 4.24 -27.76
C LYS A 110 -2.94 3.28 -26.66
N LEU A 111 -2.52 3.55 -25.42
CA LEU A 111 -2.96 2.87 -24.22
C LEU A 111 -3.72 3.85 -23.32
N VAL A 112 -4.99 3.56 -23.01
CA VAL A 112 -5.85 4.43 -22.18
C VAL A 112 -5.89 3.91 -20.75
N ILE A 113 -5.65 4.79 -19.77
CA ILE A 113 -5.82 4.54 -18.33
C ILE A 113 -6.53 5.69 -17.62
N LEU A 114 -6.94 5.48 -16.37
CA LEU A 114 -7.41 6.56 -15.50
C LEU A 114 -6.27 7.19 -14.68
N GLU A 115 -6.45 8.43 -14.24
CA GLU A 115 -5.54 9.09 -13.30
C GLU A 115 -5.52 8.43 -11.92
N SER A 116 -6.62 7.76 -11.56
CA SER A 116 -6.86 7.09 -10.28
C SER A 116 -6.31 5.68 -10.17
N GLU A 117 -5.54 5.21 -11.15
CA GLU A 117 -5.00 3.86 -11.14
C GLU A 117 -4.04 3.64 -9.96
N HIS A 118 -4.18 2.46 -9.36
CA HIS A 118 -3.20 1.95 -8.41
C HIS A 118 -1.87 1.71 -9.14
N HIS A 119 -0.73 1.86 -8.47
CA HIS A 119 0.61 1.68 -9.08
C HIS A 119 0.78 0.33 -9.81
N ALA A 120 0.14 -0.72 -9.30
CA ALA A 120 0.13 -2.05 -9.93
C ALA A 120 -0.52 -2.03 -11.32
N ASN A 121 -1.52 -1.18 -11.55
CA ASN A 121 -2.21 -0.99 -12.83
C ASN A 121 -1.74 0.28 -13.56
N LEU A 122 -0.50 0.72 -13.33
CA LEU A 122 0.15 1.83 -14.01
C LEU A 122 1.55 1.46 -14.48
N LEU A 123 2.40 1.00 -13.57
CA LEU A 123 3.82 0.77 -13.84
C LEU A 123 4.06 -0.28 -14.93
N PRO A 124 3.34 -1.42 -14.99
CA PRO A 124 3.52 -2.39 -16.08
C PRO A 124 3.20 -1.79 -17.45
N TRP A 125 2.15 -0.97 -17.53
CA TRP A 125 1.74 -0.31 -18.77
C TRP A 125 2.73 0.75 -19.23
N GLN A 126 3.34 1.49 -18.31
CA GLN A 126 4.44 2.40 -18.66
C GLN A 126 5.62 1.66 -19.30
N GLN A 127 5.94 0.44 -18.83
CA GLN A 127 7.00 -0.37 -19.44
C GLN A 127 6.58 -0.95 -20.78
N LEU A 128 5.33 -1.41 -20.92
CA LEU A 128 4.78 -1.85 -22.20
C LEU A 128 4.81 -0.73 -23.24
N CYS A 129 4.37 0.47 -22.87
CA CYS A 129 4.39 1.65 -23.73
C CYS A 129 5.80 1.96 -24.22
N LYS A 130 6.81 1.92 -23.35
CA LYS A 130 8.21 2.10 -23.76
C LYS A 130 8.73 1.00 -24.68
N ARG A 131 8.30 -0.25 -24.46
CA ARG A 131 8.75 -1.41 -25.24
C ARG A 131 8.22 -1.39 -26.67
N HIS A 132 6.97 -0.97 -26.85
CA HIS A 132 6.27 -1.01 -28.14
C HIS A 132 5.93 0.37 -28.71
N ASP A 133 6.57 1.43 -28.18
CA ASP A 133 6.36 2.83 -28.59
C ASP A 133 4.88 3.26 -28.58
N LEU A 134 4.15 2.91 -27.51
CA LEU A 134 2.76 3.31 -27.32
C LEU A 134 2.65 4.64 -26.56
N ASN A 135 1.65 5.43 -26.93
CA ASN A 135 1.24 6.64 -26.25
C ASN A 135 0.34 6.33 -25.06
N LEU A 136 0.78 6.69 -23.85
CA LEU A 136 -0.03 6.57 -22.63
C LEU A 136 -1.02 7.74 -22.52
N CYS A 137 -2.28 7.48 -22.80
CA CYS A 137 -3.38 8.43 -22.67
C CYS A 137 -4.01 8.30 -21.27
N VAL A 138 -3.91 9.36 -20.45
CA VAL A 138 -4.43 9.38 -19.07
C VAL A 138 -5.70 10.20 -19.02
N ILE A 139 -6.81 9.59 -18.58
CA ILE A 139 -8.08 10.27 -18.35
C ILE A 139 -8.12 10.80 -16.93
N LYS A 140 -8.18 12.13 -16.81
CA LYS A 140 -8.25 12.83 -15.52
C LYS A 140 -9.62 12.71 -14.88
N LEU A 141 -9.65 12.67 -13.56
CA LEU A 141 -10.90 12.81 -12.81
C LEU A 141 -11.33 14.28 -12.74
N ALA A 142 -12.57 14.51 -12.31
CA ALA A 142 -13.03 15.86 -12.00
C ALA A 142 -12.45 16.32 -10.64
N GLU A 143 -12.79 17.54 -10.24
CA GLU A 143 -12.36 18.08 -8.95
C GLU A 143 -12.69 17.14 -7.78
N GLN A 144 -11.80 17.15 -6.78
CA GLN A 144 -11.90 16.30 -5.58
C GLN A 144 -11.93 14.78 -5.89
N GLY A 145 -11.54 14.37 -7.11
CA GLY A 145 -11.51 12.97 -7.53
C GLY A 145 -12.89 12.41 -7.85
N THR A 146 -13.87 13.25 -8.19
CA THR A 146 -15.21 12.78 -8.56
C THR A 146 -15.25 12.18 -9.97
N TRP A 147 -16.07 11.14 -10.16
CA TRP A 147 -16.44 10.59 -11.47
C TRP A 147 -17.78 11.17 -11.91
N THR A 148 -17.80 11.84 -13.06
CA THR A 148 -18.97 12.53 -13.62
C THR A 148 -19.31 11.97 -15.00
N GLN A 149 -20.50 12.33 -15.52
CA GLN A 149 -20.88 11.96 -16.89
C GLN A 149 -19.93 12.55 -17.94
N GLU A 150 -19.36 13.73 -17.69
CA GLU A 150 -18.34 14.33 -18.55
C GLU A 150 -17.08 13.45 -18.60
N GLN A 151 -16.64 12.96 -17.45
CA GLN A 151 -15.45 12.12 -17.33
C GLN A 151 -15.66 10.75 -17.98
N GLU A 152 -16.86 10.20 -17.85
CA GLU A 152 -17.28 9.01 -18.59
C GLU A 152 -17.24 9.24 -20.11
N ASN A 153 -17.79 10.37 -20.59
CA ASN A 153 -17.76 10.71 -22.01
C ASN A 153 -16.32 10.89 -22.51
N ASN A 154 -15.47 11.56 -21.73
CA ASN A 154 -14.05 11.74 -22.04
C ASN A 154 -13.32 10.40 -22.18
N LEU A 155 -13.57 9.45 -21.26
CA LEU A 155 -13.03 8.10 -21.36
C LEU A 155 -13.52 7.38 -22.62
N LEU A 156 -14.83 7.37 -22.88
CA LEU A 156 -15.40 6.68 -24.03
C LEU A 156 -14.96 7.28 -25.36
N ASN A 157 -14.75 8.60 -25.42
CA ASN A 157 -14.24 9.30 -26.60
C ASN A 157 -12.75 9.06 -26.83
N ALA A 158 -11.96 8.91 -25.76
CA ALA A 158 -10.54 8.60 -25.87
C ALA A 158 -10.26 7.18 -26.40
N ILE A 159 -11.26 6.30 -26.35
CA ILE A 159 -11.21 4.95 -26.94
C ILE A 159 -11.65 5.05 -28.40
N ASP A 160 -10.71 4.93 -29.33
CA ASP A 160 -10.94 5.02 -30.77
C ASP A 160 -10.15 3.92 -31.51
N GLU A 161 -10.12 4.00 -32.84
CA GLU A 161 -9.46 3.04 -33.73
C GLU A 161 -7.95 2.93 -33.57
N ASP A 162 -7.28 3.89 -32.92
CA ASP A 162 -5.85 3.84 -32.60
C ASP A 162 -5.59 3.30 -31.18
N THR A 163 -6.64 3.01 -30.41
CA THR A 163 -6.50 2.40 -29.09
C THR A 163 -6.09 0.94 -29.21
N ALA A 164 -4.89 0.60 -28.75
CA ALA A 164 -4.46 -0.79 -28.60
C ALA A 164 -5.01 -1.42 -27.33
N ILE A 165 -4.99 -0.67 -26.21
CA ILE A 165 -5.30 -1.18 -24.87
C ILE A 165 -6.08 -0.15 -24.08
N VAL A 166 -7.06 -0.62 -23.31
CA VAL A 166 -7.66 0.11 -22.20
C VAL A 166 -7.41 -0.67 -20.92
N ALA A 167 -6.66 -0.10 -19.99
CA ALA A 167 -6.39 -0.71 -18.69
C ALA A 167 -6.95 0.18 -17.59
N MET A 168 -7.88 -0.35 -16.79
CA MET A 168 -8.55 0.46 -15.77
C MET A 168 -8.97 -0.34 -14.54
N ALA A 169 -9.00 0.31 -13.39
CA ALA A 169 -9.66 -0.24 -12.22
C ALA A 169 -11.18 -0.34 -12.44
N HIS A 170 -11.80 -1.38 -11.89
CA HIS A 170 -13.26 -1.44 -11.75
C HIS A 170 -13.71 -0.50 -10.63
N VAL A 171 -12.94 -0.44 -9.55
CA VAL A 171 -13.20 0.42 -8.39
C VAL A 171 -11.90 1.06 -7.91
N SER A 172 -11.92 2.37 -7.66
CA SER A 172 -10.75 3.08 -7.12
C SER A 172 -10.42 2.61 -5.69
N ASN A 173 -9.17 2.20 -5.44
CA ASN A 173 -8.73 1.84 -4.09
C ASN A 173 -8.62 3.02 -3.13
N LEU A 174 -8.53 4.23 -3.68
CA LEU A 174 -8.45 5.46 -2.91
C LEU A 174 -9.83 6.06 -2.70
N LEU A 175 -10.59 6.23 -3.78
CA LEU A 175 -11.82 7.03 -3.78
C LEU A 175 -13.08 6.20 -3.59
N GLY A 176 -13.02 4.89 -3.83
CA GLY A 176 -14.18 4.00 -3.82
C GLY A 176 -15.10 4.12 -5.04
N ASN A 177 -14.89 5.12 -5.91
CA ASN A 177 -15.64 5.32 -7.15
C ASN A 177 -15.77 4.02 -7.96
N ILE A 178 -16.99 3.70 -8.38
CA ILE A 178 -17.29 2.54 -9.25
C ILE A 178 -17.31 3.02 -10.70
N TYR A 179 -16.46 2.43 -11.55
CA TYR A 179 -16.33 2.82 -12.96
C TYR A 179 -17.17 1.94 -13.90
N PRO A 180 -17.63 2.46 -15.05
CA PRO A 180 -18.54 1.76 -15.96
C PRO A 180 -17.80 0.77 -16.87
N VAL A 181 -17.15 -0.25 -16.29
CA VAL A 181 -16.26 -1.18 -17.02
C VAL A 181 -16.96 -1.92 -18.16
N GLU A 182 -18.25 -2.23 -18.05
CA GLU A 182 -19.02 -2.88 -19.10
C GLU A 182 -19.12 -1.99 -20.35
N LYS A 183 -19.50 -0.71 -20.19
CA LYS A 183 -19.58 0.25 -21.30
C LYS A 183 -18.22 0.42 -21.97
N VAL A 184 -17.15 0.48 -21.17
CA VAL A 184 -15.78 0.61 -21.64
C VAL A 184 -15.34 -0.62 -22.44
N CYS A 185 -15.59 -1.83 -21.92
CA CYS A 185 -15.24 -3.07 -22.61
C CYS A 185 -16.03 -3.25 -23.92
N ILE A 186 -17.31 -2.86 -23.96
CA ILE A 186 -18.10 -2.83 -25.20
C ILE A 186 -17.46 -1.89 -26.23
N LYS A 187 -17.07 -0.68 -25.82
CA LYS A 187 -16.42 0.29 -26.70
C LYS A 187 -15.04 -0.20 -27.17
N ALA A 188 -14.21 -0.71 -26.27
CA ALA A 188 -12.90 -1.27 -26.57
C ALA A 188 -12.98 -2.39 -27.62
N ARG A 189 -13.91 -3.34 -27.42
CA ARG A 189 -14.14 -4.44 -28.37
C ARG A 189 -14.53 -3.93 -29.76
N ARG A 190 -15.40 -2.92 -29.86
CA ARG A 190 -15.79 -2.31 -31.14
C ARG A 190 -14.60 -1.68 -31.86
N MET A 191 -13.65 -1.14 -31.12
CA MET A 191 -12.40 -0.57 -31.65
C MET A 191 -11.27 -1.60 -31.79
N LYS A 192 -11.51 -2.88 -31.46
CA LYS A 192 -10.49 -3.96 -31.44
C LYS A 192 -9.33 -3.72 -30.47
N ALA A 193 -9.57 -2.90 -29.44
CA ALA A 193 -8.66 -2.68 -28.32
C ALA A 193 -8.84 -3.79 -27.27
N LEU A 194 -7.75 -4.18 -26.61
CA LEU A 194 -7.78 -5.09 -25.46
C LEU A 194 -8.25 -4.37 -24.20
N SER A 195 -9.11 -4.98 -23.40
CA SER A 195 -9.54 -4.44 -22.10
C SER A 195 -9.03 -5.26 -20.91
N ILE A 196 -8.25 -4.61 -20.04
CA ILE A 196 -7.66 -5.20 -18.83
C ILE A 196 -8.22 -4.49 -17.61
N ILE A 197 -8.94 -5.22 -16.78
CA ILE A 197 -9.68 -4.66 -15.63
C ILE A 197 -9.02 -5.07 -14.31
N ASP A 198 -8.64 -4.09 -13.49
CA ASP A 198 -8.25 -4.31 -12.09
C ASP A 198 -9.49 -4.34 -11.18
N GLY A 199 -9.90 -5.56 -10.84
CA GLY A 199 -11.04 -5.86 -9.99
C GLY A 199 -10.71 -6.03 -8.52
N THR A 200 -9.50 -5.68 -8.09
CA THR A 200 -8.99 -5.96 -6.74
C THR A 200 -9.86 -5.40 -5.60
N GLN A 201 -10.56 -4.28 -5.84
CA GLN A 201 -11.50 -3.69 -4.88
C GLN A 201 -12.97 -4.01 -5.21
N ALA A 202 -13.27 -4.62 -6.35
CA ALA A 202 -14.63 -4.94 -6.74
C ALA A 202 -15.05 -6.34 -6.25
N ILE A 203 -14.13 -7.32 -6.28
CA ILE A 203 -14.46 -8.74 -6.14
C ILE A 203 -15.15 -9.13 -4.81
N ALA A 204 -14.92 -8.38 -3.74
CA ALA A 204 -15.54 -8.61 -2.43
C ALA A 204 -16.75 -7.70 -2.14
N HIS A 205 -17.00 -6.73 -3.02
CA HIS A 205 -17.86 -5.57 -2.75
C HIS A 205 -18.91 -5.34 -3.85
N LEU A 206 -18.84 -6.05 -4.97
CA LEU A 206 -19.74 -5.95 -6.12
C LEU A 206 -19.98 -7.35 -6.71
N HIS A 207 -21.10 -7.52 -7.41
CA HIS A 207 -21.28 -8.69 -8.25
C HIS A 207 -20.38 -8.56 -9.48
N VAL A 208 -19.51 -9.55 -9.70
CA VAL A 208 -18.60 -9.58 -10.85
C VAL A 208 -19.04 -10.69 -11.80
N ASP A 209 -19.35 -10.31 -13.02
CA ASP A 209 -19.63 -11.23 -14.13
C ASP A 209 -18.71 -10.85 -15.30
N VAL A 210 -17.65 -11.62 -15.51
CA VAL A 210 -16.65 -11.30 -16.55
C VAL A 210 -17.19 -11.52 -17.96
N LYS A 211 -18.24 -12.34 -18.14
CA LYS A 211 -18.93 -12.50 -19.42
C LYS A 211 -19.75 -11.27 -19.74
N ALA A 212 -20.52 -10.77 -18.77
CA ALA A 212 -21.32 -9.55 -18.92
C ALA A 212 -20.43 -8.32 -19.12
N ILE A 213 -19.40 -8.14 -18.28
CA ILE A 213 -18.39 -7.08 -18.46
C ILE A 213 -17.73 -7.23 -19.82
N GLY A 214 -17.41 -8.47 -20.22
CA GLY A 214 -16.82 -8.77 -21.51
C GLY A 214 -15.37 -8.30 -21.64
N CYS A 215 -14.62 -8.18 -20.55
CA CYS A 215 -13.21 -7.85 -20.58
C CYS A 215 -12.35 -8.97 -21.20
N ASP A 216 -11.14 -8.64 -21.65
CA ASP A 216 -10.15 -9.64 -22.07
C ASP A 216 -9.34 -10.19 -20.89
N CYS A 217 -9.09 -9.35 -19.88
CA CYS A 217 -8.51 -9.77 -18.61
C CYS A 217 -9.22 -9.12 -17.42
N TYR A 218 -9.31 -9.85 -16.31
CA TYR A 218 -9.81 -9.36 -15.03
C TYR A 218 -8.92 -9.89 -13.90
N VAL A 219 -8.40 -9.00 -13.05
CA VAL A 219 -7.44 -9.38 -12.00
C VAL A 219 -7.95 -9.06 -10.61
N PHE A 220 -7.58 -9.88 -9.62
CA PHE A 220 -7.82 -9.58 -8.21
C PHE A 220 -6.87 -10.35 -7.29
N SER A 221 -6.84 -9.96 -6.01
CA SER A 221 -5.99 -10.58 -4.97
C SER A 221 -6.85 -11.20 -3.87
N SER A 222 -6.55 -12.45 -3.50
CA SER A 222 -7.34 -13.19 -2.49
C SER A 222 -7.33 -12.50 -1.12
N HIS A 223 -6.26 -11.79 -0.78
CA HIS A 223 -6.12 -11.15 0.53
C HIS A 223 -7.06 -9.97 0.76
N LYS A 224 -7.72 -9.45 -0.30
CA LYS A 224 -8.77 -8.42 -0.20
C LYS A 224 -10.19 -8.98 -0.32
N MET A 225 -10.32 -10.30 -0.31
CA MET A 225 -11.59 -10.99 -0.42
C MET A 225 -11.65 -12.15 0.59
N TYR A 226 -11.19 -11.86 1.81
CA TYR A 226 -11.17 -12.75 2.98
C TYR A 226 -10.29 -14.00 2.87
N GLY A 227 -9.59 -14.17 1.74
CA GLY A 227 -8.66 -15.26 1.47
C GLY A 227 -7.22 -15.01 1.94
N PRO A 228 -6.31 -15.99 1.73
CA PRO A 228 -4.91 -15.92 2.13
C PRO A 228 -4.11 -14.81 1.43
N THR A 229 -2.90 -14.52 1.91
CA THR A 229 -1.91 -13.70 1.21
C THR A 229 -1.09 -14.56 0.24
N GLY A 230 -0.38 -13.92 -0.71
CA GLY A 230 0.47 -14.61 -1.67
C GLY A 230 -0.31 -15.44 -2.69
N LEU A 231 -1.56 -15.06 -2.96
CA LEU A 231 -2.42 -15.61 -4.00
C LEU A 231 -3.18 -14.48 -4.71
N GLY A 232 -3.13 -14.52 -6.04
CA GLY A 232 -3.86 -13.66 -6.95
C GLY A 232 -4.49 -14.48 -8.05
N ILE A 233 -5.46 -13.86 -8.72
CA ILE A 233 -6.19 -14.46 -9.80
C ILE A 233 -6.03 -13.55 -11.02
N LEU A 234 -5.72 -14.17 -12.16
CA LEU A 234 -5.83 -13.58 -13.48
C LEU A 234 -6.90 -14.37 -14.23
N TYR A 235 -8.06 -13.76 -14.43
CA TYR A 235 -8.93 -14.18 -15.53
C TYR A 235 -8.35 -13.63 -16.82
N CYS A 236 -8.12 -14.50 -17.80
CA CYS A 236 -7.71 -14.12 -19.14
C CYS A 236 -8.47 -14.98 -20.14
N ARG A 237 -9.13 -14.34 -21.11
CA ARG A 237 -9.84 -15.06 -22.18
C ARG A 237 -8.91 -16.10 -22.80
N PHE A 238 -9.41 -17.32 -22.99
CA PHE A 238 -8.56 -18.43 -23.43
C PHE A 238 -7.75 -18.10 -24.70
N SER A 239 -8.39 -17.49 -25.70
CA SER A 239 -7.73 -17.09 -26.96
C SER A 239 -6.62 -16.06 -26.77
N LEU A 240 -6.74 -15.15 -25.79
CA LEU A 240 -5.66 -14.22 -25.46
C LEU A 240 -4.54 -14.94 -24.70
N ALA A 241 -4.89 -15.75 -23.70
CA ALA A 241 -3.94 -16.50 -22.88
C ALA A 241 -3.07 -17.47 -23.72
N GLU A 242 -3.66 -18.11 -24.73
CA GLU A 242 -2.95 -18.99 -25.66
C GLU A 242 -1.84 -18.26 -26.42
N ASN A 243 -2.11 -17.01 -26.82
CA ASN A 243 -1.20 -16.19 -27.62
C ASN A 243 -0.25 -15.30 -26.80
N LEU A 244 -0.50 -15.11 -25.51
CA LEU A 244 0.38 -14.34 -24.62
C LEU A 244 1.72 -15.07 -24.39
N TYR A 245 2.83 -14.34 -24.45
CA TYR A 245 4.15 -14.90 -24.15
C TYR A 245 4.39 -14.97 -22.63
N PRO A 246 4.89 -16.07 -22.06
CA PRO A 246 5.16 -16.14 -20.63
C PRO A 246 6.40 -15.30 -20.25
N SER A 247 6.36 -14.69 -19.06
CA SER A 247 7.47 -13.89 -18.53
C SER A 247 8.35 -14.65 -17.53
N GLN A 248 7.93 -15.84 -17.13
CA GLN A 248 8.63 -16.74 -16.21
C GLN A 248 8.75 -18.10 -16.90
N PHE A 249 9.87 -18.79 -16.68
CA PHE A 249 10.17 -20.09 -17.27
C PHE A 249 10.67 -21.03 -16.18
N GLY A 250 10.21 -22.27 -16.21
CA GLY A 250 10.58 -23.29 -15.22
C GLY A 250 9.76 -24.56 -15.37
N GLY A 251 9.80 -25.42 -14.35
CA GLY A 251 8.96 -26.61 -14.31
C GLY A 251 7.46 -26.27 -14.22
N GLU A 252 6.61 -27.30 -14.32
CA GLU A 252 5.13 -27.22 -14.43
C GLU A 252 4.58 -26.64 -15.75
N MET A 253 5.20 -25.62 -16.32
CA MET A 253 4.66 -24.96 -17.53
C MET A 253 4.97 -25.66 -18.86
N ILE A 254 5.70 -26.77 -18.84
CA ILE A 254 6.16 -27.50 -20.03
C ILE A 254 5.47 -28.85 -20.19
N THR A 255 5.33 -29.33 -21.43
CA THR A 255 4.95 -30.72 -21.75
C THR A 255 6.15 -31.57 -22.15
N ASP A 256 7.14 -30.99 -22.85
CA ASP A 256 8.37 -31.66 -23.27
C ASP A 256 9.55 -30.67 -23.24
N VAL A 257 10.78 -31.18 -23.05
CA VAL A 257 12.00 -30.36 -22.96
C VAL A 257 13.25 -31.12 -23.42
N THR A 258 14.06 -30.44 -24.21
CA THR A 258 15.40 -30.85 -24.67
C THR A 258 16.41 -29.76 -24.30
N PHE A 259 17.69 -29.93 -24.65
CA PHE A 259 18.68 -28.87 -24.43
C PHE A 259 18.47 -27.67 -25.36
N GLU A 260 17.84 -27.88 -26.52
CA GLU A 260 17.67 -26.89 -27.58
C GLU A 260 16.27 -26.25 -27.61
N ALA A 261 15.24 -26.96 -27.16
CA ALA A 261 13.84 -26.56 -27.29
C ALA A 261 12.95 -27.12 -26.18
N PHE A 262 11.77 -26.54 -26.02
CA PHE A 262 10.72 -27.01 -25.11
C PHE A 262 9.33 -26.71 -25.68
N ASP A 263 8.35 -27.53 -25.31
CA ASP A 263 6.94 -27.32 -25.58
C ASP A 263 6.22 -26.87 -24.30
N MET A 264 5.31 -25.90 -24.44
CA MET A 264 4.56 -25.34 -23.32
C MET A 264 3.22 -26.04 -23.13
N GLN A 265 2.79 -26.17 -21.87
CA GLN A 265 1.41 -26.49 -21.55
C GLN A 265 0.45 -25.41 -22.08
N PRO A 266 -0.82 -25.75 -22.34
CA PRO A 266 -1.85 -24.75 -22.57
C PRO A 266 -2.10 -23.90 -21.29
N PRO A 267 -2.76 -22.74 -21.42
CA PRO A 267 -3.33 -22.05 -20.26
C PRO A 267 -4.27 -22.99 -19.47
N PRO A 268 -4.28 -22.90 -18.13
CA PRO A 268 -3.63 -21.87 -17.31
C PRO A 268 -2.19 -22.23 -16.91
N LEU A 269 -1.80 -23.51 -17.01
CA LEU A 269 -0.53 -24.03 -16.50
C LEU A 269 0.70 -23.41 -17.18
N LYS A 270 0.55 -22.93 -18.43
CA LYS A 270 1.53 -22.09 -19.13
C LYS A 270 2.09 -20.94 -18.27
N PHE A 271 1.29 -20.38 -17.36
CA PHE A 271 1.65 -19.21 -16.56
C PHE A 271 1.88 -19.52 -15.07
N GLU A 272 1.75 -20.79 -14.67
CA GLU A 272 1.89 -21.25 -13.28
C GLU A 272 3.23 -21.97 -13.09
N THR A 273 4.32 -21.21 -13.22
CA THR A 273 5.67 -21.77 -13.24
C THR A 273 6.18 -22.18 -11.87
N GLY A 274 6.76 -23.38 -11.80
CA GLY A 274 7.30 -23.95 -10.56
C GLY A 274 6.20 -24.35 -9.57
N THR A 275 6.61 -24.84 -8.38
CA THR A 275 5.64 -25.20 -7.35
C THR A 275 4.92 -23.95 -6.85
N GLY A 276 3.65 -23.82 -7.18
CA GLY A 276 2.80 -22.71 -6.72
C GLY A 276 2.49 -22.75 -5.22
N ASN A 277 1.75 -21.75 -4.75
CA ASN A 277 1.31 -21.67 -3.35
C ASN A 277 0.08 -22.57 -3.10
N ILE A 278 0.30 -23.89 -3.12
CA ILE A 278 -0.75 -24.93 -3.06
C ILE A 278 -1.62 -24.74 -1.81
N ALA A 279 -1.01 -24.48 -0.66
CA ALA A 279 -1.73 -24.31 0.59
C ALA A 279 -2.62 -23.06 0.61
N ALA A 280 -2.15 -21.93 0.06
CA ALA A 280 -2.99 -20.74 -0.07
C ALA A 280 -4.16 -20.99 -1.03
N ILE A 281 -3.94 -21.71 -2.12
CA ILE A 281 -5.00 -22.04 -3.09
C ILE A 281 -6.05 -22.94 -2.43
N ILE A 282 -5.64 -24.02 -1.78
CA ILE A 282 -6.57 -24.91 -1.08
C ILE A 282 -7.27 -24.19 0.08
N GLY A 283 -6.54 -23.38 0.84
CA GLY A 283 -7.05 -22.53 1.92
C GLY A 283 -7.98 -21.43 1.45
N PHE A 284 -7.94 -21.04 0.17
CA PHE A 284 -8.80 -20.03 -0.42
C PHE A 284 -10.24 -20.52 -0.67
N LYS A 285 -10.44 -21.84 -0.82
CA LYS A 285 -11.77 -22.45 -1.05
C LYS A 285 -12.89 -21.85 -0.19
N PRO A 286 -12.75 -21.74 1.15
CA PRO A 286 -13.83 -21.25 1.99
C PRO A 286 -14.16 -19.77 1.77
N ALA A 287 -13.19 -18.95 1.36
CA ALA A 287 -13.44 -17.55 1.03
C ALA A 287 -14.24 -17.39 -0.27
N VAL A 288 -13.94 -18.21 -1.28
CA VAL A 288 -14.71 -18.25 -2.54
C VAL A 288 -16.15 -18.64 -2.27
N LEU A 289 -16.37 -19.71 -1.50
CA LEU A 289 -17.71 -20.18 -1.13
C LEU A 289 -18.47 -19.17 -0.28
N PHE A 290 -17.79 -18.53 0.68
CA PHE A 290 -18.38 -17.49 1.53
C PHE A 290 -18.91 -16.33 0.68
N LEU A 291 -18.12 -15.84 -0.28
CA LEU A 291 -18.55 -14.77 -1.17
C LEU A 291 -19.67 -15.20 -2.11
N ALA A 292 -19.56 -16.38 -2.75
CA ALA A 292 -20.62 -16.89 -3.61
C ALA A 292 -21.96 -16.99 -2.88
N GLN A 293 -21.95 -17.35 -1.59
CA GLN A 293 -23.16 -17.46 -0.77
C GLN A 293 -23.69 -16.11 -0.25
N HIS A 294 -22.80 -15.16 0.06
CA HIS A 294 -23.15 -13.98 0.86
C HIS A 294 -23.00 -12.64 0.14
N ILE A 295 -22.50 -12.58 -1.09
CA ILE A 295 -22.16 -11.33 -1.77
C ILE A 295 -23.34 -10.33 -1.82
N ALA A 296 -24.57 -10.79 -2.08
CA ALA A 296 -25.75 -9.93 -2.09
C ALA A 296 -25.98 -9.24 -0.73
N ASN A 297 -25.89 -9.99 0.36
CA ASN A 297 -26.05 -9.47 1.71
C ASN A 297 -24.87 -8.55 2.11
N ILE A 298 -23.65 -8.85 1.64
CA ILE A 298 -22.48 -8.01 1.88
C ILE A 298 -22.67 -6.66 1.20
N ILE A 299 -23.09 -6.64 -0.07
CA ILE A 299 -23.34 -5.41 -0.82
C ILE A 299 -24.38 -4.54 -0.10
N GLU A 300 -25.51 -5.12 0.30
CA GLU A 300 -26.58 -4.38 1.00
C GLU A 300 -26.10 -3.81 2.35
N HIS A 301 -25.44 -4.65 3.16
CA HIS A 301 -24.90 -4.26 4.46
C HIS A 301 -23.85 -3.17 4.35
N GLU A 302 -22.87 -3.33 3.48
CA GLU A 302 -21.80 -2.36 3.29
C GLU A 302 -22.33 -1.06 2.71
N ARG A 303 -23.36 -1.10 1.85
CA ARG A 303 -24.00 0.11 1.33
C ARG A 303 -24.69 0.91 2.44
N ALA A 304 -25.50 0.24 3.27
CA ALA A 304 -26.16 0.88 4.40
C ALA A 304 -25.13 1.49 5.39
N LEU A 305 -24.07 0.73 5.69
CA LEU A 305 -23.04 1.18 6.61
C LEU A 305 -22.17 2.31 6.02
N TYR A 306 -21.93 2.30 4.71
CA TYR A 306 -21.26 3.38 4.00
C TYR A 306 -22.06 4.68 4.09
N GLU A 307 -23.37 4.63 3.83
CA GLU A 307 -24.24 5.81 3.92
C GLU A 307 -24.28 6.37 5.35
N TYR A 308 -24.36 5.48 6.35
CA TYR A 308 -24.27 5.86 7.77
C TYR A 308 -22.93 6.53 8.11
N ALA A 309 -21.81 5.92 7.72
CA ALA A 309 -20.48 6.44 7.95
C ALA A 309 -20.24 7.78 7.25
N LEU A 310 -20.68 7.89 6.00
CA LEU A 310 -20.54 9.12 5.22
C LEU A 310 -21.31 10.27 5.88
N ALA A 311 -22.53 10.03 6.34
CA ALA A 311 -23.33 11.03 7.04
C ALA A 311 -22.65 11.52 8.33
N LYS A 312 -22.11 10.61 9.13
CA LYS A 312 -21.38 10.93 10.36
C LYS A 312 -20.10 11.72 10.09
N ILE A 313 -19.28 11.27 9.13
CA ILE A 313 -18.01 11.90 8.79
C ILE A 313 -18.24 13.31 8.22
N CYS A 314 -19.26 13.51 7.39
CA CYS A 314 -19.59 14.82 6.84
C CYS A 314 -20.11 15.84 7.87
N GLN A 315 -20.53 15.40 9.06
CA GLN A 315 -20.93 16.29 10.16
C GLN A 315 -19.73 16.84 10.94
N ILE A 316 -18.54 16.26 10.75
CA ILE A 316 -17.33 16.68 11.47
C ILE A 316 -16.75 17.92 10.78
N GLN A 317 -16.63 19.01 11.54
CA GLN A 317 -16.11 20.28 11.02
C GLN A 317 -14.67 20.14 10.52
N GLY A 318 -14.39 20.72 9.34
CA GLY A 318 -13.07 20.70 8.71
C GLY A 318 -12.77 19.41 7.94
N VAL A 319 -13.69 18.43 7.90
CA VAL A 319 -13.54 17.24 7.07
C VAL A 319 -14.02 17.50 5.65
N GLN A 320 -13.17 17.19 4.67
CA GLN A 320 -13.52 17.20 3.26
C GLN A 320 -13.37 15.80 2.66
N VAL A 321 -14.48 15.20 2.27
CA VAL A 321 -14.54 13.89 1.61
C VAL A 321 -14.13 14.01 0.14
N LEU A 322 -13.34 13.03 -0.32
CA LEU A 322 -12.88 12.88 -1.71
C LEU A 322 -13.69 11.79 -2.42
N GLY A 323 -13.82 11.91 -3.74
CA GLY A 323 -14.52 10.93 -4.57
C GLY A 323 -16.03 11.10 -4.62
N ASN A 324 -16.71 10.17 -5.30
CA ASN A 324 -18.16 10.12 -5.36
C ASN A 324 -18.76 9.73 -4.02
N ARG A 325 -19.93 10.32 -3.73
CA ARG A 325 -20.74 9.99 -2.55
C ARG A 325 -21.82 8.97 -2.87
N ASP A 326 -22.42 9.07 -4.06
CA ASP A 326 -23.58 8.23 -4.39
C ASP A 326 -23.19 6.93 -5.08
N ASN A 327 -22.07 6.92 -5.81
CA ASN A 327 -21.59 5.78 -6.59
C ASN A 327 -20.20 5.32 -6.15
N SER A 328 -20.13 4.79 -4.92
CA SER A 328 -18.92 4.30 -4.28
C SER A 328 -19.20 3.01 -3.51
N ILE A 329 -18.18 2.15 -3.40
CA ILE A 329 -18.19 1.05 -2.42
C ILE A 329 -17.93 1.60 -1.01
N GLY A 330 -17.81 0.72 0.00
CA GLY A 330 -17.51 1.07 1.39
C GLY A 330 -16.14 1.72 1.67
N ILE A 331 -15.61 2.59 0.79
CA ILE A 331 -14.37 3.34 0.98
C ILE A 331 -14.71 4.83 1.10
N ILE A 332 -14.23 5.48 2.17
CA ILE A 332 -14.33 6.92 2.39
C ILE A 332 -12.92 7.46 2.58
N SER A 333 -12.45 8.22 1.60
CA SER A 333 -11.22 9.00 1.73
C SER A 333 -11.56 10.45 2.02
N PHE A 334 -10.83 11.06 2.94
CA PHE A 334 -11.05 12.44 3.32
C PHE A 334 -9.77 13.09 3.81
N ILE A 335 -9.74 14.41 3.74
CA ILE A 335 -8.74 15.26 4.36
C ILE A 335 -9.38 16.04 5.50
N VAL A 336 -8.54 16.57 6.40
CA VAL A 336 -8.98 17.45 7.48
C VAL A 336 -8.19 18.75 7.40
N ASP A 337 -8.89 19.87 7.29
CA ASP A 337 -8.30 21.19 7.13
C ASP A 337 -7.37 21.54 8.29
N SER A 338 -6.21 22.14 8.00
CA SER A 338 -5.32 22.76 9.00
C SER A 338 -4.67 21.81 10.04
N TYR A 339 -4.79 20.49 9.90
CA TYR A 339 -4.15 19.54 10.83
C TYR A 339 -3.21 18.56 10.14
N SER A 340 -2.20 18.12 10.90
CA SER A 340 -1.38 16.97 10.55
C SER A 340 -2.23 15.70 10.64
N ILE A 341 -2.66 15.16 9.49
CA ILE A 341 -3.46 13.93 9.46
C ILE A 341 -2.74 12.70 10.02
N VAL A 342 -1.41 12.77 10.15
CA VAL A 342 -0.59 11.74 10.82
C VAL A 342 -0.86 11.73 12.32
N ASP A 343 -1.03 12.90 12.94
CA ASP A 343 -1.33 12.98 14.38
C ASP A 343 -2.76 12.51 14.66
N ILE A 344 -3.70 12.82 13.75
CA ILE A 344 -5.06 12.26 13.80
C ILE A 344 -5.00 10.73 13.72
N ALA A 345 -4.24 10.17 12.78
CA ALA A 345 -4.07 8.71 12.66
C ALA A 345 -3.52 8.08 13.95
N ASN A 346 -2.48 8.68 14.54
CA ASN A 346 -1.89 8.19 15.78
C ASN A 346 -2.89 8.21 16.95
N ALA A 347 -3.71 9.26 17.04
CA ALA A 347 -4.76 9.34 18.06
C ALA A 347 -5.85 8.26 17.87
N LEU A 348 -6.18 7.91 16.62
CA LEU A 348 -7.07 6.79 16.31
C LEU A 348 -6.44 5.44 16.65
N TYR A 349 -5.14 5.24 16.35
CA TYR A 349 -4.42 4.00 16.65
C TYR A 349 -4.29 3.75 18.16
N GLN A 350 -4.14 4.80 18.97
CA GLN A 350 -4.14 4.70 20.43
C GLN A 350 -5.48 4.22 21.00
N GLN A 351 -6.56 4.36 20.23
CA GLN A 351 -7.90 3.86 20.56
C GLN A 351 -8.20 2.51 19.88
N ASN A 352 -7.18 1.78 19.40
CA ASN A 352 -7.33 0.52 18.66
C ASN A 352 -8.19 0.60 17.39
N ILE A 353 -8.22 1.78 16.74
CA ILE A 353 -8.97 2.00 15.50
C ILE A 353 -8.01 2.00 14.31
N ALA A 354 -7.98 0.89 13.58
CA ALA A 354 -7.14 0.73 12.40
C ALA A 354 -7.80 1.37 11.16
N CYS A 355 -7.25 2.48 10.71
CA CYS A 355 -7.49 3.09 9.40
C CYS A 355 -6.15 3.37 8.70
N ARG A 356 -6.16 3.86 7.46
CA ARG A 356 -4.91 4.13 6.73
C ARG A 356 -4.71 5.60 6.42
N VAL A 357 -3.47 6.04 6.54
CA VAL A 357 -3.02 7.37 6.12
C VAL A 357 -1.88 7.25 5.12
N GLY A 358 -1.93 8.07 4.07
CA GLY A 358 -0.85 8.16 3.08
C GLY A 358 -1.35 8.46 1.68
N THR A 359 -0.60 7.99 0.68
CA THR A 359 -0.91 8.14 -0.75
C THR A 359 -1.56 6.89 -1.34
N HIS A 360 -1.70 5.82 -0.55
CA HIS A 360 -2.43 4.59 -0.89
C HIS A 360 -2.04 3.97 -2.23
N CYS A 361 -0.76 4.08 -2.62
CA CYS A 361 -0.25 3.62 -3.91
C CYS A 361 -0.97 4.24 -5.13
N ALA A 362 -1.47 5.47 -4.99
CA ALA A 362 -2.12 6.28 -6.02
C ALA A 362 -1.50 7.70 -6.05
N ILE A 363 -0.16 7.76 -6.00
CA ILE A 363 0.60 9.03 -5.99
C ILE A 363 0.22 9.99 -7.14
N PRO A 364 0.04 9.54 -8.40
CA PRO A 364 -0.37 10.44 -9.49
C PRO A 364 -1.70 11.14 -9.21
N LEU A 365 -2.71 10.41 -8.73
CA LEU A 365 -3.99 10.98 -8.32
C LEU A 365 -3.82 12.00 -7.20
N MET A 366 -3.06 11.67 -6.15
CA MET A 366 -2.80 12.62 -5.04
C MET A 366 -2.15 13.92 -5.53
N LYS A 367 -1.18 13.82 -6.45
CA LYS A 367 -0.59 15.00 -7.10
C LYS A 367 -1.60 15.76 -7.97
N GLY A 368 -2.44 15.06 -8.72
CA GLY A 368 -3.50 15.67 -9.54
C GLY A 368 -4.52 16.45 -8.70
N LEU A 369 -4.79 15.99 -7.48
CA LEU A 369 -5.64 16.66 -6.50
C LEU A 369 -4.92 17.76 -5.69
N GLY A 370 -3.60 17.90 -5.83
CA GLY A 370 -2.80 18.84 -5.03
C GLY A 370 -2.70 18.44 -3.55
N LEU A 371 -2.79 17.15 -3.23
CA LEU A 371 -2.80 16.62 -1.87
C LEU A 371 -1.55 15.76 -1.59
N ASP A 372 -0.95 15.92 -0.42
CA ASP A 372 0.20 15.10 -0.01
C ASP A 372 -0.23 13.73 0.52
N ASN A 373 -1.34 13.68 1.25
CA ASN A 373 -1.84 12.49 1.94
C ASN A 373 -3.33 12.68 2.30
N CYS A 374 -4.03 11.57 2.55
CA CYS A 374 -5.38 11.58 3.07
C CYS A 374 -5.60 10.41 4.05
N ILE A 375 -6.65 10.50 4.86
CA ILE A 375 -7.15 9.40 5.66
C ILE A 375 -8.10 8.59 4.79
N ARG A 376 -8.01 7.26 4.86
CA ARG A 376 -8.91 6.34 4.19
C ARG A 376 -9.50 5.37 5.21
N LEU A 377 -10.82 5.43 5.33
CA LEU A 377 -11.65 4.43 5.97
C LEU A 377 -12.17 3.47 4.90
N SER A 378 -12.16 2.17 5.21
CA SER A 378 -12.66 1.14 4.31
C SER A 378 -13.38 0.06 5.10
N ILE A 379 -14.63 -0.17 4.75
CA ILE A 379 -15.60 -1.06 5.40
C ILE A 379 -15.46 -2.46 4.81
N GLY A 380 -15.70 -3.47 5.63
CA GLY A 380 -15.87 -4.87 5.23
C GLY A 380 -17.12 -5.47 5.86
N CYS A 381 -17.51 -6.66 5.39
CA CYS A 381 -18.72 -7.39 5.81
C CYS A 381 -18.89 -7.63 7.34
N TYR A 382 -17.82 -7.50 8.12
CA TYR A 382 -17.84 -7.66 9.57
C TYR A 382 -17.98 -6.36 10.35
N ASN A 383 -17.84 -5.19 9.70
CA ASN A 383 -18.01 -3.91 10.36
C ASN A 383 -19.49 -3.62 10.68
N ASN A 384 -19.76 -2.73 11.63
CA ASN A 384 -21.12 -2.35 12.03
C ASN A 384 -21.18 -0.88 12.49
N GLU A 385 -22.38 -0.39 12.78
CA GLU A 385 -22.62 1.01 13.18
C GLU A 385 -21.82 1.41 14.43
N ALA A 386 -21.64 0.50 15.40
CA ALA A 386 -20.85 0.76 16.59
C ALA A 386 -19.37 1.06 16.26
N ASP A 387 -18.77 0.35 15.31
CA ASP A 387 -17.42 0.67 14.83
C ASP A 387 -17.35 2.08 14.24
N ILE A 388 -18.41 2.49 13.51
CA ILE A 388 -18.49 3.80 12.85
C ILE A 388 -18.71 4.92 13.87
N ASP A 389 -19.53 4.68 14.89
CA ASP A 389 -19.78 5.65 15.96
C ASP A 389 -18.52 5.89 16.79
N GLU A 390 -17.80 4.83 17.14
CA GLU A 390 -16.54 4.93 17.88
C GLU A 390 -15.46 5.61 17.03
N PHE A 391 -15.32 5.23 15.75
CA PHE A 391 -14.43 5.93 14.81
C PHE A 391 -14.75 7.41 14.68
N SER A 392 -16.02 7.76 14.46
CA SER A 392 -16.44 9.15 14.23
C SER A 392 -16.23 10.01 15.48
N SER A 393 -16.52 9.45 16.66
CA SER A 393 -16.27 10.11 17.94
C SER A 393 -14.77 10.30 18.20
N ALA A 394 -13.97 9.26 17.96
CA ALA A 394 -12.52 9.33 18.10
C ALA A 394 -11.88 10.34 17.13
N LEU A 395 -12.38 10.41 15.89
CA LEU A 395 -11.94 11.38 14.90
C LEU A 395 -12.28 12.81 15.31
N ALA A 396 -13.53 13.07 15.73
CA ALA A 396 -13.95 14.39 16.21
C ALA A 396 -13.12 14.85 17.43
N ASN A 397 -12.87 13.94 18.38
CA ASN A 397 -12.03 14.21 19.54
C ASN A 397 -10.57 14.48 19.15
N ALA A 398 -10.00 13.72 18.20
CA ALA A 398 -8.64 13.94 17.73
C ALA A 398 -8.48 15.30 17.03
N ILE A 399 -9.51 15.77 16.33
CA ILE A 399 -9.55 17.10 15.71
C ILE A 399 -9.67 18.18 16.80
N ALA A 400 -10.56 18.01 17.78
CA ALA A 400 -10.74 18.95 18.89
C ALA A 400 -9.48 19.11 19.76
N LEU A 401 -8.81 18.01 20.11
CA LEU A 401 -7.55 18.06 20.89
C LEU A 401 -6.43 18.80 20.18
N ASN A 402 -6.40 18.77 18.85
CA ASN A 402 -5.43 19.56 18.09
C ASN A 402 -5.82 21.04 18.03
N ASN A 403 -7.12 21.38 18.05
CA ASN A 403 -7.56 22.76 18.25
C ASN A 403 -7.13 23.30 19.61
N ASP A 404 -7.28 22.51 20.67
CA ASP A 404 -6.88 22.93 22.02
C ASP A 404 -5.37 23.10 22.14
N LYS A 405 -4.56 22.31 21.42
CA LYS A 405 -3.10 22.52 21.33
C LYS A 405 -2.74 23.80 20.59
N ILE A 406 -3.44 24.10 19.50
CA ILE A 406 -3.23 25.34 18.74
C ILE A 406 -3.69 26.56 19.56
N SER A 407 -4.82 26.46 20.28
CA SER A 407 -5.33 27.54 21.14
C SER A 407 -4.49 27.71 22.41
N THR A 408 -4.02 26.63 23.06
CA THR A 408 -3.10 26.76 24.20
C THR A 408 -1.72 27.29 23.81
N ASP A 409 -1.19 26.93 22.63
CA ASP A 409 0.01 27.59 22.08
C ASP A 409 -0.25 29.08 21.73
N GLN A 410 -1.50 29.48 21.47
CA GLN A 410 -1.90 30.88 21.25
C GLN A 410 -2.21 31.64 22.56
N ASP A 411 -2.77 31.00 23.58
CA ASP A 411 -3.14 31.59 24.87
C ASP A 411 -1.93 31.71 25.81
N LEU A 412 -0.96 30.79 25.71
CA LEU A 412 0.34 30.96 26.35
C LEU A 412 1.12 32.18 25.81
N ASN A 413 0.72 32.73 24.66
CA ASN A 413 1.30 33.94 24.07
C ASN A 413 0.59 35.25 24.48
N GLN A 414 -0.44 35.23 25.34
CA GLN A 414 -1.17 36.45 25.76
C GLN A 414 -0.95 36.91 27.20
N SER A 415 -0.10 36.28 28.00
CA SER A 415 0.26 36.81 29.34
C SER A 415 1.76 36.85 29.61
N SER A 416 2.49 37.63 28.81
CA SER A 416 3.61 38.46 29.28
C SER A 416 4.20 39.26 28.11
N LEU A 417 4.10 40.58 28.22
CA LEU A 417 4.82 41.54 27.37
C LEU A 417 6.33 41.45 27.64
N VAL A 418 7.05 40.57 26.94
CA VAL A 418 8.47 40.79 26.56
C VAL A 418 8.78 40.02 25.28
N ASP A 419 8.97 40.76 24.19
CA ASP A 419 9.77 40.49 22.99
C ASP A 419 10.27 39.04 22.76
N TYR A 420 9.54 38.24 21.97
CA TYR A 420 10.05 37.01 21.37
C TYR A 420 9.67 36.94 19.88
N THR A 421 10.59 37.38 19.03
CA THR A 421 10.80 36.77 17.71
C THR A 421 10.81 35.25 17.85
N LEU A 422 9.97 34.56 17.07
CA LEU A 422 9.91 33.11 16.87
C LEU A 422 11.32 32.48 16.91
N ARG A 423 11.71 31.88 18.03
CA ARG A 423 12.88 31.00 18.08
C ARG A 423 12.43 29.63 17.62
N GLU A 424 12.90 29.20 16.45
CA GLU A 424 12.75 27.83 16.00
C GLU A 424 13.19 26.85 17.11
N LEU A 425 12.37 25.83 17.38
CA LEU A 425 12.74 24.77 18.32
C LEU A 425 14.00 24.06 17.82
N THR A 426 14.95 23.85 18.72
CA THR A 426 16.20 23.13 18.45
C THR A 426 15.91 21.68 18.04
N LEU A 427 16.81 21.10 17.25
CA LEU A 427 16.77 19.69 16.82
C LEU A 427 16.64 18.76 18.01
N ALA A 428 17.40 19.03 19.08
CA ALA A 428 17.35 18.25 20.31
C ALA A 428 15.97 18.29 20.98
N THR A 429 15.34 19.46 21.06
CA THR A 429 14.00 19.58 21.67
C THR A 429 12.94 18.87 20.82
N LYS A 430 13.06 18.89 19.49
CA LYS A 430 12.17 18.15 18.59
C LYS A 430 12.27 16.63 18.81
N VAL A 431 13.49 16.10 19.00
CA VAL A 431 13.71 14.67 19.32
C VAL A 431 13.24 14.31 20.73
N LEU A 432 13.44 15.18 21.71
CA LEU A 432 13.01 14.95 23.08
C LEU A 432 11.48 14.84 23.18
N ARG A 433 10.75 15.73 22.49
CA ARG A 433 9.27 15.76 22.47
C ARG A 433 8.63 14.59 21.73
N ALA A 434 9.39 13.85 20.92
CA ALA A 434 8.87 12.66 20.23
C ALA A 434 8.65 11.51 21.23
N SER A 435 7.42 11.01 21.33
CA SER A 435 7.01 10.01 22.33
C SER A 435 7.37 8.56 21.97
N SER A 436 7.58 8.25 20.70
CA SER A 436 7.86 6.90 20.20
C SER A 436 9.19 6.81 19.43
N TRP A 437 9.72 5.59 19.25
CA TRP A 437 10.92 5.38 18.43
C TRP A 437 10.71 5.85 17.00
N ASP A 438 9.57 5.55 16.38
CA ASP A 438 9.30 5.95 14.98
C ASP A 438 9.26 7.47 14.82
N ASN A 439 8.72 8.18 15.82
CA ASN A 439 8.74 9.64 15.84
C ASN A 439 10.16 10.18 16.05
N LYS A 440 10.95 9.60 16.97
CA LYS A 440 12.36 9.97 17.16
C LYS A 440 13.17 9.69 15.89
N HIS A 441 12.94 8.57 15.25
CA HIS A 441 13.55 8.18 13.99
C HIS A 441 13.20 9.18 12.87
N ARG A 442 11.93 9.60 12.77
CA ARG A 442 11.52 10.67 11.84
C ARG A 442 12.23 11.98 12.14
N GLN A 443 12.32 12.39 13.40
CA GLN A 443 13.03 13.63 13.78
C GLN A 443 14.53 13.54 13.45
N LEU A 444 15.16 12.37 13.60
CA LEU A 444 16.54 12.14 13.15
C LEU A 444 16.67 12.26 11.62
N LEU A 445 15.70 11.74 10.85
CA LEU A 445 15.70 11.90 9.40
C LEU A 445 15.51 13.37 8.98
N LEU A 446 14.71 14.15 9.70
CA LEU A 446 14.55 15.58 9.46
C LEU A 446 15.82 16.35 9.84
N ALA A 447 16.40 16.06 11.01
CA ALA A 447 17.68 16.62 11.46
C ALA A 447 18.80 16.34 10.46
N SER A 448 18.78 15.16 9.80
CA SER A 448 19.78 14.82 8.77
C SER A 448 19.82 15.79 7.58
N LYS A 449 18.71 16.50 7.30
CA LYS A 449 18.63 17.52 6.26
C LYS A 449 19.21 18.87 6.69
N GLN A 450 19.34 19.07 8.00
CA GLN A 450 19.88 20.30 8.60
C GLN A 450 21.37 20.17 8.94
N LEU A 451 21.95 18.98 8.76
CA LEU A 451 23.39 18.78 8.91
C LEU A 451 24.15 19.61 7.87
N SER A 452 25.11 20.42 8.33
CA SER A 452 26.11 21.03 7.47
C SER A 452 26.95 19.96 6.78
N ILE A 453 26.74 19.78 5.46
CA ILE A 453 27.34 18.69 4.70
C ILE A 453 28.80 19.02 4.38
N LEU A 454 29.69 18.07 4.64
CA LEU A 454 31.07 18.12 4.17
C LEU A 454 31.13 17.75 2.69
N ASP A 455 31.79 18.59 1.89
CA ASP A 455 31.98 18.36 0.45
C ASP A 455 32.78 17.08 0.18
N VAL A 456 32.48 16.41 -0.93
CA VAL A 456 33.03 15.09 -1.26
C VAL A 456 34.54 15.16 -1.44
N ASP A 457 35.05 16.24 -2.04
CA ASP A 457 36.49 16.43 -2.25
C ASP A 457 37.27 16.66 -0.94
N SER A 458 36.55 17.01 0.14
CA SER A 458 37.12 17.17 1.49
C SER A 458 37.01 15.90 2.35
N CYS A 459 36.46 14.80 1.83
CA CYS A 459 36.37 13.51 2.52
C CYS A 459 37.67 12.71 2.37
N ASN A 460 38.74 13.17 3.01
CA ASN A 460 40.07 12.54 3.02
C ASN A 460 40.39 11.86 4.37
N ALA A 461 41.57 11.25 4.48
CA ALA A 461 42.00 10.54 5.69
C ALA A 461 42.05 11.43 6.95
N ASP A 462 42.34 12.73 6.80
CA ASP A 462 42.39 13.67 7.92
C ASP A 462 40.98 14.00 8.46
N ALA A 463 39.96 13.92 7.60
CA ALA A 463 38.57 14.12 7.98
C ALA A 463 37.90 12.86 8.55
N GLU A 464 38.50 11.68 8.37
CA GLU A 464 37.86 10.40 8.66
C GLU A 464 37.77 10.11 10.17
N VAL A 465 36.61 9.62 10.62
CA VAL A 465 36.40 9.10 11.97
C VAL A 465 36.67 7.60 11.95
N LEU A 466 37.84 7.20 12.45
CA LEU A 466 38.23 5.79 12.51
C LEU A 466 37.42 5.01 13.55
N GLY A 467 37.14 3.73 13.26
CA GLY A 467 36.46 2.82 14.19
C GLY A 467 34.92 2.88 14.16
N CYS A 468 34.32 3.46 13.12
CA CYS A 468 32.87 3.39 12.87
C CYS A 468 32.52 2.22 11.94
N GLU A 469 31.41 1.50 12.19
CA GLU A 469 30.89 0.46 11.28
C GLU A 469 30.51 1.01 9.88
N THR A 470 30.17 2.31 9.82
CA THR A 470 29.93 3.05 8.59
C THR A 470 30.93 4.18 8.48
N GLN A 471 31.46 4.45 7.30
CA GLN A 471 32.38 5.57 7.09
C GLN A 471 31.70 6.91 7.42
N VAL A 472 32.38 7.69 8.27
CA VAL A 472 31.97 9.02 8.73
C VAL A 472 33.18 9.95 8.61
N TRP A 473 32.98 11.13 8.04
CA TRP A 473 33.98 12.19 8.00
C TRP A 473 33.46 13.42 8.74
N ILE A 474 34.29 14.03 9.58
CA ILE A 474 33.97 15.23 10.36
C ILE A 474 35.16 16.20 10.27
N LEU A 475 34.87 17.44 9.89
CA LEU A 475 35.80 18.56 9.92
C LEU A 475 35.16 19.78 10.56
N ARG A 476 35.98 20.71 11.04
CA ARG A 476 35.54 22.04 11.45
C ARG A 476 36.16 23.06 10.52
N LYS A 477 35.33 23.77 9.75
CA LYS A 477 35.75 24.79 8.78
C LYS A 477 35.01 26.08 9.05
N ASN A 478 35.75 27.19 9.12
CA ASN A 478 35.20 28.52 9.43
C ASN A 478 34.36 28.55 10.73
N GLY A 479 34.81 27.82 11.75
CA GLY A 479 34.14 27.73 13.06
C GLY A 479 32.97 26.76 13.13
N LEU A 480 32.50 26.21 12.01
CA LEU A 480 31.35 25.30 11.94
C LEU A 480 31.77 23.85 11.73
N TYR A 481 31.11 22.93 12.42
CA TYR A 481 31.26 21.50 12.18
C TYR A 481 30.53 21.10 10.88
N GLN A 482 31.21 20.29 10.06
CA GLN A 482 30.69 19.72 8.82
C GLN A 482 30.94 18.22 8.81
N ALA A 483 29.99 17.45 8.26
CA ALA A 483 30.15 16.01 8.19
C ALA A 483 29.54 15.34 6.95
N GLN A 484 30.06 14.15 6.64
CA GLN A 484 29.52 13.24 5.63
C GLN A 484 29.41 11.82 6.20
N ALA A 485 28.32 11.13 5.88
CA ALA A 485 28.08 9.73 6.27
C ALA A 485 27.10 9.07 5.29
N LYS A 486 27.17 7.75 5.09
CA LYS A 486 26.18 7.05 4.23
C LYS A 486 24.80 6.92 4.91
N SER A 487 24.77 6.79 6.23
CA SER A 487 23.53 6.59 6.99
C SER A 487 22.84 7.93 7.33
N LYS A 488 21.57 8.07 6.92
CA LYS A 488 20.74 9.24 7.26
C LYS A 488 20.52 9.39 8.77
N ILE A 489 20.46 8.27 9.50
CA ILE A 489 20.32 8.27 10.95
C ILE A 489 21.58 8.85 11.61
N ILE A 490 22.76 8.44 11.17
CA ILE A 490 24.03 8.97 11.67
C ILE A 490 24.15 10.47 11.37
N LYS A 491 23.76 10.90 10.17
CA LYS A 491 23.68 12.33 9.83
C LYS A 491 22.76 13.10 10.79
N GLY A 492 21.61 12.54 11.13
CA GLY A 492 20.69 13.14 12.09
C GLY A 492 21.26 13.27 13.50
N ILE A 493 21.97 12.23 13.97
CA ILE A 493 22.65 12.26 15.27
C ILE A 493 23.77 13.31 15.28
N LEU A 494 24.59 13.37 14.23
CA LEU A 494 25.65 14.37 14.10
C LEU A 494 25.10 15.79 14.09
N ALA A 495 23.95 16.04 13.44
CA ALA A 495 23.32 17.36 13.44
C ALA A 495 22.94 17.82 14.86
N ILE A 496 22.43 16.90 15.68
CA ILE A 496 22.09 17.19 17.10
C ILE A 496 23.35 17.42 17.93
N LEU A 497 24.40 16.63 17.70
CA LEU A 497 25.68 16.79 18.38
C LEU A 497 26.34 18.13 18.01
N PHE A 498 26.27 18.54 16.74
CA PHE A 498 26.82 19.83 16.27
C PHE A 498 26.03 21.00 16.83
N GLU A 499 24.69 20.96 16.79
CA GLU A 499 23.84 21.97 17.42
C GLU A 499 24.19 22.16 18.90
N LYS A 500 24.48 21.06 19.62
CA LYS A 500 24.92 21.15 21.01
C LYS A 500 26.35 21.66 21.15
N ALA A 501 27.30 21.17 20.35
CA ALA A 501 28.70 21.59 20.38
C ALA A 501 28.86 23.08 20.07
N ASP A 502 28.15 23.59 19.06
CA ASP A 502 28.15 25.00 18.67
C ASP A 502 27.56 25.92 19.76
N SER A 503 26.76 25.39 20.69
CA SER A 503 26.22 26.14 21.83
C SER A 503 27.14 26.22 23.04
N LEU A 504 28.29 25.53 23.02
CA LEU A 504 29.23 25.43 24.16
C LEU A 504 30.50 26.23 23.89
N SER A 505 31.11 26.80 24.95
CA SER A 505 32.48 27.31 24.87
C SER A 505 33.48 26.15 24.75
N ASN A 506 34.69 26.40 24.22
CA ASN A 506 35.70 25.36 24.05
C ASN A 506 36.01 24.59 25.35
N ASP A 507 36.15 25.29 26.48
CA ASP A 507 36.39 24.66 27.80
C ASP A 507 35.21 23.79 28.26
N SER A 508 33.98 24.23 27.96
CA SER A 508 32.76 23.48 28.30
C SER A 508 32.57 22.28 27.37
N LEU A 509 32.95 22.40 26.10
CA LEU A 509 32.82 21.35 25.09
C LEU A 509 33.70 20.15 25.43
N LEU A 510 34.94 20.38 25.86
CA LEU A 510 35.87 19.32 26.27
C LEU A 510 35.34 18.50 27.46
N THR A 511 34.67 19.16 28.41
CA THR A 511 34.15 18.54 29.63
C THR A 511 32.70 18.04 29.51
N PHE A 512 31.96 18.43 28.46
CA PHE A 512 30.56 18.03 28.27
C PHE A 512 30.42 16.53 27.93
N ASP A 513 29.47 15.86 28.61
CA ASP A 513 29.13 14.47 28.34
C ASP A 513 28.05 14.38 27.24
N PHE A 514 28.51 14.26 26.00
CA PHE A 514 27.61 14.09 24.85
C PHE A 514 26.86 12.76 24.85
N PHE A 515 27.38 11.73 25.53
CA PHE A 515 26.71 10.43 25.54
C PHE A 515 25.54 10.45 26.53
N ASP A 516 25.72 11.02 27.71
CA ASP A 516 24.64 11.28 28.65
C ASP A 516 23.60 12.25 28.06
N TYR A 517 24.04 13.24 27.29
CA TYR A 517 23.13 14.10 26.53
C TYR A 517 22.24 13.31 25.56
N LEU A 518 22.80 12.42 24.73
CA LEU A 518 22.02 11.54 23.86
C LEU A 518 21.12 10.57 24.65
N HIS A 519 21.54 10.16 25.84
CA HIS A 519 20.74 9.35 26.76
C HIS A 519 19.53 10.14 27.28
N SER A 520 19.71 11.39 27.69
CA SER A 520 18.63 12.29 28.12
C SER A 520 17.59 12.55 27.02
N LEU A 521 18.02 12.54 25.76
CA LEU A 521 17.14 12.61 24.58
C LEU A 521 16.41 11.29 24.28
N GLY A 522 16.64 10.23 25.08
CA GLY A 522 16.05 8.92 24.90
C GLY A 522 16.50 8.18 23.64
N LEU A 523 17.66 8.53 23.07
CA LEU A 523 18.22 7.91 21.87
C LEU A 523 19.14 6.72 22.18
N ALA A 524 19.88 6.79 23.29
CA ALA A 524 20.94 5.83 23.63
C ALA A 524 20.49 4.36 23.73
N LYS A 525 19.21 4.12 24.07
CA LYS A 525 18.62 2.77 24.14
C LYS A 525 18.43 2.08 22.79
N TYR A 526 18.61 2.80 21.68
CA TYR A 526 18.42 2.30 20.31
C TYR A 526 19.75 2.08 19.55
N PHE A 527 20.89 2.28 20.20
CA PHE A 527 22.20 2.08 19.60
C PHE A 527 22.71 0.65 19.88
N SER A 528 23.02 -0.11 18.82
CA SER A 528 23.77 -1.36 18.93
C SER A 528 25.19 -1.11 19.48
N SER A 529 25.88 -2.15 19.96
CA SER A 529 27.25 -2.04 20.47
C SER A 529 28.18 -1.32 19.49
N GLY A 530 28.25 -1.75 18.23
CA GLY A 530 29.12 -1.09 17.24
C GLY A 530 28.66 0.32 16.82
N ARG A 531 27.38 0.68 16.99
CA ARG A 531 26.91 2.07 16.84
C ARG A 531 27.34 2.95 18.01
N LYS A 532 27.36 2.42 19.23
CA LYS A 532 27.85 3.17 20.40
C LYS A 532 29.34 3.49 20.24
N ASP A 533 30.13 2.54 19.75
CA ASP A 533 31.56 2.74 19.48
C ASP A 533 31.76 3.80 18.39
N GLY A 534 31.01 3.71 17.29
CA GLY A 534 31.06 4.72 16.22
C GLY A 534 30.64 6.13 16.67
N ILE A 535 29.60 6.26 17.51
CA ILE A 535 29.17 7.55 18.07
C ILE A 535 30.23 8.09 19.04
N SER A 536 30.86 7.23 19.85
CA SER A 536 31.92 7.62 20.77
C SER A 536 33.15 8.17 20.03
N ASN A 537 33.54 7.53 18.92
CA ASN A 537 34.62 8.03 18.06
C ASN A 537 34.26 9.36 17.39
N ALA A 538 33.00 9.54 16.96
CA ALA A 538 32.54 10.82 16.43
C ALA A 538 32.56 11.93 17.49
N ILE A 539 32.13 11.65 18.72
CA ILE A 539 32.20 12.60 19.85
C ILE A 539 33.65 12.98 20.14
N LYS A 540 34.56 12.00 20.17
CA LYS A 540 36.00 12.26 20.34
C LYS A 540 36.51 13.19 19.25
N ARG A 541 36.18 12.93 17.98
CA ARG A 541 36.58 13.79 16.86
C ARG A 541 36.04 15.21 16.98
N ILE A 542 34.79 15.39 17.42
CA ILE A 542 34.19 16.71 17.67
C ILE A 542 35.00 17.48 18.73
N LYS A 543 35.41 16.81 19.80
CA LYS A 543 36.26 17.37 20.87
C LYS A 543 37.67 17.70 20.38
N ASP A 544 38.28 16.83 19.56
CA ASP A 544 39.62 17.05 19.00
C ASP A 544 39.66 18.23 18.02
N LEU A 545 38.51 18.61 17.46
CA LEU A 545 38.32 19.75 16.54
C LEU A 545 37.83 21.03 17.24
N ALA A 546 37.56 20.98 18.54
CA ALA A 546 37.12 22.11 19.35
C ALA A 546 38.28 23.08 19.64
#